data_AF-A0A9J5YYE0-F1
#
_entry.id   AF-A0A9J5YYE0-F1
#
_cell.length_a   1.000
_cell.length_b   1.000
_cell.length_c   1.000
_cell.angle_alpha   90.00
_cell.angle_beta   90.00
_cell.angle_gamma   90.00
#
_symmetry.space_group_name_H-M   'P 1'
#
loop_
_entity.id
_entity.type
_entity.pdbx_description
1 polymer ?
#
loop_
_entity_poly.entity_id
_entity_poly.type
_entity_poly.pdbx_seq_one_letter_code
_entity_poly.pdbx_strand_id
1 'polypeptide(L)'
;MRSEASEDMHEAQQIEEEEPADALKKAEALLAKLKDKTITILNKHDIDLYRSQYKFLHIGMVQIAFKPLTLKGLPETFLAALRDARNLNFRQSLMGSIESTVAYGP
;
A
#
# COMPACT_ATOMS: atom_id res chain seq x y z
N MET A 1 30.94 38.03 -28.74
CA MET A 1 30.92 36.74 -29.47
C MET A 1 31.02 35.62 -28.44
N ARG A 2 30.00 34.75 -28.45
CA ARG A 2 29.88 33.39 -27.87
C ARG A 2 30.11 33.18 -26.37
N SER A 3 28.97 33.15 -25.69
CA SER A 3 28.59 32.29 -24.56
C SER A 3 28.74 30.79 -24.87
N GLU A 4 29.31 30.01 -23.96
CA GLU A 4 29.04 28.58 -23.82
C GLU A 4 29.10 28.23 -22.33
N ALA A 5 27.95 28.27 -21.67
CA ALA A 5 27.73 27.64 -20.39
C ALA A 5 26.46 26.81 -20.53
N SER A 6 26.50 25.59 -19.99
CA SER A 6 25.35 24.75 -19.66
C SER A 6 24.60 24.12 -20.84
N GLU A 7 25.09 22.96 -21.28
CA GLU A 7 24.25 21.91 -21.88
C GLU A 7 24.46 20.58 -21.15
N ASP A 8 24.27 20.57 -19.83
CA ASP A 8 23.94 19.31 -19.13
C ASP A 8 22.42 19.14 -19.19
N MET A 9 21.98 18.59 -20.32
CA MET A 9 20.60 18.19 -20.55
C MET A 9 20.19 17.19 -19.47
N HIS A 10 19.27 17.63 -18.60
CA HIS A 10 18.51 16.75 -17.75
C HIS A 10 17.70 15.83 -18.66
N GLU A 11 18.11 14.59 -18.79
CA GLU A 11 17.30 13.51 -19.34
C GLU A 11 16.20 13.23 -18.30
N ALA A 12 15.16 14.07 -18.31
CA ALA A 12 13.92 13.77 -17.65
C ALA A 12 13.34 12.54 -18.36
N GLN A 13 13.49 11.37 -17.76
CA GLN A 13 12.78 10.16 -18.18
C GLN A 13 11.30 10.53 -18.30
N GLN A 14 10.77 10.47 -19.52
CA GLN A 14 9.34 10.57 -19.77
C GLN A 14 8.69 9.40 -19.03
N ILE A 15 8.13 9.68 -17.85
CA ILE A 15 7.22 8.75 -17.20
C ILE A 15 5.97 8.80 -18.06
N GLU A 16 5.75 7.76 -18.87
CA GLU A 16 4.48 7.59 -19.57
C GLU A 16 3.35 7.67 -18.53
N GLU A 17 2.51 8.70 -18.60
CA GLU A 17 1.29 8.80 -17.80
C GLU A 17 0.33 7.69 -18.26
N GLU A 18 0.44 6.49 -17.65
CA GLU A 18 -0.51 5.40 -17.84
C GLU A 18 -1.89 5.90 -17.37
N GLU A 19 -2.91 5.84 -18.24
CA GLU A 19 -4.25 6.32 -17.88
C GLU A 19 -4.73 5.62 -16.60
N PRO A 20 -5.34 6.35 -15.63
CA PRO A 20 -5.72 5.78 -14.34
C PRO A 20 -6.71 4.61 -14.47
N ALA A 21 -7.49 4.56 -15.55
CA ALA A 21 -8.39 3.47 -15.87
C ALA A 21 -7.63 2.16 -16.22
N ASP A 22 -6.50 2.27 -16.92
CA ASP A 22 -5.67 1.13 -17.31
C ASP A 22 -4.91 0.55 -16.10
N ALA A 23 -4.40 1.42 -15.23
CA ALA A 23 -3.78 1.01 -13.97
C ALA A 23 -4.76 0.26 -13.05
N LEU A 24 -6.00 0.76 -12.93
CA LEU A 24 -7.05 0.10 -12.13
C LEU A 24 -7.39 -1.28 -12.70
N LYS A 25 -7.60 -1.36 -14.01
CA LYS A 25 -7.93 -2.62 -14.71
C LYS A 25 -6.82 -3.67 -14.57
N LYS A 26 -5.56 -3.24 -14.57
CA LYS A 26 -4.39 -4.10 -14.36
C LYS A 26 -4.30 -4.61 -12.92
N ALA A 27 -4.58 -3.76 -11.93
CA ALA A 27 -4.67 -4.16 -10.53
C ALA A 27 -5.80 -5.18 -10.29
N GLU A 28 -6.99 -4.95 -10.88
CA GLU A 28 -8.11 -5.88 -10.84
C GLU A 28 -7.76 -7.23 -11.49
N ALA A 29 -7.08 -7.22 -12.65
CA ALA A 29 -6.62 -8.43 -13.31
C ALA A 29 -5.58 -9.20 -12.47
N LEU A 30 -4.68 -8.51 -11.76
CA LEU A 30 -3.75 -9.14 -10.82
C LEU A 30 -4.49 -9.75 -9.62
N LEU A 31 -5.44 -9.02 -9.03
CA LEU A 31 -6.28 -9.54 -7.95
C LEU A 31 -7.10 -10.76 -8.40
N ALA A 32 -7.61 -10.75 -9.63
CA ALA A 32 -8.29 -11.89 -10.22
C ALA A 32 -7.37 -13.11 -10.38
N LYS A 33 -6.09 -12.91 -10.73
CA LYS A 33 -5.07 -14.00 -10.77
C LYS A 33 -4.70 -14.53 -9.39
N LEU A 34 -4.92 -13.74 -8.33
CA LEU A 34 -4.66 -14.12 -6.95
C LEU A 34 -5.92 -14.71 -6.27
N LYS A 35 -7.09 -14.62 -6.90
CA LYS A 35 -8.40 -14.97 -6.32
C LYS A 35 -8.49 -16.43 -5.85
N ASP A 36 -7.72 -17.33 -6.48
CA ASP A 36 -7.66 -18.75 -6.14
C ASP A 36 -6.38 -19.16 -5.39
N LYS A 37 -5.56 -18.20 -4.96
CA LYS A 37 -4.33 -18.50 -4.20
C LYS A 37 -4.59 -18.46 -2.70
N THR A 38 -4.50 -19.63 -2.06
CA THR A 38 -4.44 -19.72 -0.61
C THR A 38 -3.12 -19.12 -0.12
N ILE A 39 -3.19 -18.02 0.64
CA ILE A 39 -2.04 -17.44 1.32
C ILE A 39 -2.00 -18.00 2.74
N THR A 40 -0.96 -18.78 3.04
CA THR A 40 -0.73 -19.31 4.38
C THR A 40 -0.05 -18.22 5.22
N ILE A 41 -0.81 -17.62 6.15
CA ILE A 41 -0.32 -16.53 7.01
C ILE A 41 0.54 -17.08 8.17
N LEU A 42 0.25 -18.29 8.65
CA LEU A 42 0.93 -18.92 9.77
C LEU A 42 1.59 -20.21 9.32
N ASN A 43 2.90 -20.36 9.57
CA ASN A 43 3.60 -21.60 9.29
C ASN A 43 3.37 -22.60 10.45
N LYS A 44 3.48 -23.90 10.15
CA LYS A 44 3.25 -24.98 11.14
C LYS A 44 4.27 -24.98 12.28
N HIS A 45 5.54 -24.72 11.97
CA HIS A 45 6.62 -24.65 12.94
C HIS A 45 6.40 -23.54 13.98
N ASP A 46 5.97 -22.35 13.55
CA ASP A 46 5.66 -21.22 14.42
C ASP A 46 4.48 -21.57 15.33
N ILE A 47 3.42 -22.18 14.78
CA ILE A 47 2.26 -22.62 15.56
C ILE A 47 2.68 -23.61 16.66
N ASP A 48 3.51 -24.59 16.32
CA ASP A 48 3.98 -25.60 17.27
C ASP A 48 4.86 -24.97 18.36
N LEU A 49 5.72 -24.01 17.99
CA LEU A 49 6.52 -23.23 18.93
C LEU A 49 5.64 -22.44 19.91
N TYR A 50 4.67 -21.67 19.40
CA TYR A 50 3.78 -20.86 20.24
C TYR A 50 2.88 -21.72 21.11
N ARG A 51 2.43 -22.89 20.65
CA ARG A 51 1.62 -23.83 21.43
C ARG A 51 2.36 -24.34 22.67
N SER A 52 3.68 -24.46 22.62
CA SER A 52 4.48 -24.89 23.77
C SER A 52 4.54 -23.84 24.90
N GLN A 53 4.36 -22.57 24.57
CA GLN A 53 4.51 -21.44 25.49
C GLN A 53 3.18 -20.81 25.90
N TYR A 54 2.16 -20.83 25.04
CA TYR A 54 0.90 -20.13 25.23
C TYR A 54 -0.29 -21.07 25.06
N LYS A 55 -1.29 -20.92 25.94
CA LYS A 55 -2.53 -21.71 25.90
C LYS A 55 -3.54 -21.21 24.86
N PHE A 56 -3.40 -19.96 24.41
CA PHE A 56 -4.34 -19.30 23.52
C PHE A 56 -3.60 -18.46 22.48
N LEU A 57 -4.12 -18.41 21.25
CA LEU A 57 -3.66 -17.55 20.17
C LEU A 57 -4.78 -16.57 19.82
N HIS A 58 -4.53 -15.27 19.94
CA HIS A 58 -5.45 -14.23 19.48
C HIS A 58 -5.00 -13.73 18.10
N ILE A 59 -5.87 -13.88 17.10
CA ILE A 59 -5.66 -13.30 15.77
C ILE A 59 -6.60 -12.10 15.62
N GLY A 60 -6.03 -10.91 15.60
CA GLY A 60 -6.76 -9.67 15.34
C GLY A 60 -6.84 -9.39 13.85
N MET A 61 -7.99 -8.89 13.38
CA MET A 61 -8.14 -8.41 12.01
C MET A 61 -8.07 -6.88 12.00
N VAL A 62 -7.18 -6.35 11.17
CA VAL A 62 -7.05 -4.92 10.93
C VAL A 62 -7.47 -4.60 9.50
N GLN A 63 -7.99 -3.40 9.29
CA GLN A 63 -8.26 -2.85 7.97
C GLN A 63 -7.39 -1.62 7.75
N ILE A 64 -6.85 -1.49 6.54
CA ILE A 64 -6.09 -0.32 6.10
C ILE A 64 -6.89 0.33 4.98
N ALA A 65 -7.24 1.61 5.16
CA ALA A 65 -7.88 2.41 4.13
C ALA A 65 -6.87 3.41 3.56
N PHE A 66 -6.78 3.48 2.24
CA PHE A 66 -5.99 4.48 1.52
C PHE A 66 -6.92 5.50 0.88
N LYS A 67 -6.69 6.79 1.15
CA LYS A 67 -7.42 7.90 0.54
C LYS A 67 -6.42 8.83 -0.15
N PRO A 68 -6.46 8.98 -1.48
CA PRO A 68 -5.69 10.02 -2.16
C PRO A 68 -6.08 11.40 -1.64
N LEU A 69 -5.10 12.27 -1.37
CA LEU A 69 -5.35 13.65 -0.94
C LEU A 69 -5.47 14.61 -2.13
N THR A 70 -4.98 14.21 -3.31
CA THR A 70 -5.12 14.95 -4.57
C THR A 70 -5.87 14.12 -5.60
N LEU A 71 -6.43 14.79 -6.61
CA LEU A 71 -7.07 14.15 -7.76
C LEU A 71 -6.08 13.79 -8.88
N LYS A 72 -4.78 14.07 -8.68
CA LYS A 72 -3.74 13.86 -9.67
C LYS A 72 -3.20 12.43 -9.71
N GLY A 73 -3.63 11.57 -8.77
CA GLY A 73 -3.17 10.18 -8.70
C GLY A 73 -1.79 10.05 -8.05
N LEU A 74 -1.22 8.84 -8.11
CA LEU A 74 0.13 8.59 -7.61
C LEU A 74 1.17 9.29 -8.51
N PRO A 75 2.29 9.79 -7.98
CA PRO A 75 2.85 9.47 -6.66
C PRO A 75 2.48 10.46 -5.53
N GLU A 76 1.46 11.29 -5.74
CA GLU A 76 1.03 12.33 -4.81
C GLU A 76 0.61 11.78 -3.44
N THR A 77 0.45 12.70 -2.48
CA THR A 77 0.17 12.37 -1.09
C THR A 77 -1.14 11.59 -0.91
N PHE A 78 -1.11 10.58 -0.06
CA PHE A 78 -2.25 9.79 0.38
C PHE A 78 -2.30 9.73 1.91
N LEU A 79 -3.52 9.57 2.44
CA LEU A 79 -3.78 9.24 3.83
C LEU A 79 -3.98 7.73 3.95
N ALA A 80 -3.19 7.06 4.76
CA ALA A 80 -3.42 5.68 5.18
C ALA A 80 -3.96 5.66 6.60
N ALA A 81 -5.09 4.98 6.82
CA ALA A 81 -5.72 4.83 8.13
C ALA A 81 -5.79 3.35 8.51
N LEU A 82 -5.22 3.00 9.67
CA LEU A 82 -5.25 1.68 10.26
C LEU A 82 -6.37 1.62 11.30
N ARG A 83 -7.26 0.63 11.20
CA ARG A 83 -8.38 0.44 12.15
C ARG A 83 -8.59 -1.02 12.55
N ASP A 84 -9.17 -1.23 13.74
CA ASP A 84 -9.70 -2.52 14.16
C ASP A 84 -10.94 -2.86 13.32
N ALA A 85 -10.88 -3.95 12.58
CA ALA A 85 -11.94 -4.33 11.66
C ALA A 85 -13.20 -4.88 12.36
N ARG A 86 -13.09 -5.27 13.64
CA ARG A 86 -14.21 -5.84 14.42
C ARG A 86 -15.14 -4.76 14.94
N ASN A 87 -14.65 -3.53 15.10
CA ASN A 87 -15.46 -2.41 15.56
C ASN A 87 -16.12 -1.73 14.35
N LEU A 88 -17.44 -1.80 14.24
CA LEU A 88 -18.20 -1.21 13.13
C LEU A 88 -18.13 0.33 13.12
N ASN A 89 -17.92 0.96 14.28
CA ASN A 89 -17.80 2.41 14.37
C ASN A 89 -16.41 2.87 13.90
N PHE A 90 -16.37 3.59 12.78
CA PHE A 90 -15.11 4.06 12.19
C PHE A 90 -14.23 4.85 13.17
N ARG A 91 -14.80 5.85 13.85
CA ARG A 91 -14.04 6.73 14.76
C ARG A 91 -13.45 5.98 15.94
N GLN A 92 -14.21 5.05 16.52
CA GLN A 92 -13.74 4.25 17.65
C GLN A 92 -12.80 3.12 17.23
N SER A 93 -12.87 2.68 15.98
CA SER A 93 -11.99 1.64 15.44
C SER A 93 -10.62 2.16 15.00
N LEU A 94 -10.48 3.47 14.78
CA LEU A 94 -9.26 4.07 14.25
C LEU A 94 -8.12 3.91 15.27
N MET A 95 -7.08 3.18 14.88
CA MET A 95 -5.89 2.97 15.70
C MET A 95 -4.79 3.99 15.37
N GLY A 96 -4.71 4.43 14.11
CA GLY A 96 -3.77 5.45 13.69
C GLY A 96 -3.94 5.81 12.23
N SER A 97 -3.37 6.95 11.84
CA SER A 97 -3.31 7.40 10.46
C SER A 97 -1.99 8.06 10.16
N ILE A 98 -1.51 7.87 8.93
CA ILE A 98 -0.32 8.53 8.41
C ILE A 98 -0.63 9.18 7.07
N GLU A 99 0.03 10.30 6.82
CA GLU A 99 0.07 10.93 5.51
C GLU A 99 1.44 10.61 4.88
N SER A 100 1.46 10.10 3.66
CA SER A 100 2.69 9.73 2.96
C SER A 100 2.54 9.86 1.44
N THR A 101 3.65 9.75 0.71
CA THR A 101 3.69 9.78 -0.76
C THR A 101 4.30 8.48 -1.26
N VAL A 102 3.96 8.05 -2.48
CA VAL A 102 4.59 6.86 -3.09
C VAL A 102 5.90 7.22 -3.79
N ALA A 103 6.17 8.51 -3.98
CA ALA A 103 7.33 9.03 -4.74
C ALA A 103 8.68 8.58 -4.16
N TYR A 104 8.76 8.46 -2.83
CA TYR A 104 10.04 8.26 -2.14
C TYR A 104 10.27 6.83 -1.65
N GLY A 105 9.32 5.91 -1.88
CA GLY A 105 9.41 4.54 -1.38
C GLY A 105 9.68 4.46 0.14
N PRO A 106 9.91 3.25 0.67
CA PRO A 106 10.68 3.05 1.90
C PRO A 106 12.20 3.14 1.66
#